data_AF-A0A3P7MGH3-F1
#
_entry.id   AF-A0A3P7MGH3-F1
#
_cell.length_a   1.000
_cell.length_b   1.000
_cell.length_c   1.000
_cell.angle_alpha   90.00
_cell.angle_beta   90.00
_cell.angle_gamma   90.00
#
_symmetry.space_group_name_H-M   'P 1'
#
loop_
_entity.id
_entity.type
_entity.pdbx_description
1 polymer ?
#
loop_
_entity_poly.entity_id
_entity_poly.type
_entity_poly.pdbx_seq_one_letter_code
_entity_poly.pdbx_strand_id
1 'polypeptide(L)'
;MAEEFALLPVRHGEDETNTILAREMPLPVKGAPESPHTKAHILLQAYLSRRTLELPVSDYVTDTKSVLDQAPRVLQVKSLPPLFYIL
;
A
#
# COMPACT_ATOMS: atom_id res chain seq x y z
N MET A 1 1.18 -10.03 6.80
CA MET A 1 1.00 -8.70 6.19
C MET A 1 -0.22 -8.05 6.85
N ALA A 2 -0.53 -6.77 6.60
CA ALA A 2 -1.69 -6.11 7.24
C ALA A 2 -2.98 -6.53 6.53
N GLU A 3 -3.95 -7.06 7.28
CA GLU A 3 -5.21 -7.62 6.75
C GLU A 3 -6.05 -6.55 6.04
N GLU A 4 -5.92 -5.30 6.47
CA GLU A 4 -6.63 -4.14 5.93
C GLU A 4 -6.32 -3.90 4.45
N PHE A 5 -5.19 -4.42 3.94
CA PHE A 5 -4.81 -4.31 2.53
C PHE A 5 -5.17 -5.56 1.71
N ALA A 6 -5.71 -6.63 2.31
CA ALA A 6 -6.02 -7.87 1.61
C ALA A 6 -7.07 -7.69 0.51
N LEU A 7 -7.94 -6.68 0.64
CA LEU A 7 -9.01 -6.35 -0.31
C LEU A 7 -8.60 -5.28 -1.34
N LEU A 8 -7.34 -4.83 -1.34
CA LEU A 8 -6.90 -3.85 -2.33
C LEU A 8 -6.98 -4.48 -3.74
N PRO A 9 -7.67 -3.85 -4.70
CA PRO A 9 -7.85 -4.44 -6.02
C PRO A 9 -6.50 -4.54 -6.72
N VAL A 10 -6.20 -5.71 -7.27
CA VAL A 10 -5.12 -5.93 -8.24
C VAL A 10 -5.77 -6.34 -9.55
N ARG A 11 -5.75 -5.42 -10.51
CA ARG A 11 -6.41 -5.58 -11.82
C ARG A 11 -5.50 -6.33 -12.78
N HIS A 12 -6.07 -6.89 -13.84
CA HIS A 12 -5.31 -7.59 -14.87
C HIS A 12 -4.30 -6.64 -15.55
N GLY A 13 -3.05 -7.07 -15.70
CA GLY A 13 -1.94 -6.27 -16.27
C GLY A 13 -1.24 -5.35 -15.25
N GLU A 14 -1.75 -5.26 -14.02
CA GLU A 14 -1.06 -4.54 -12.96
C GLU A 14 0.13 -5.31 -12.39
N ASP A 15 0.25 -6.62 -12.64
CA ASP A 15 1.39 -7.44 -12.25
C ASP A 15 2.68 -7.00 -12.97
N GLU A 16 2.62 -6.71 -14.27
CA GLU A 16 3.75 -6.15 -15.01
C GLU A 16 4.08 -4.73 -14.52
N THR A 17 3.06 -3.90 -14.36
CA THR A 17 3.22 -2.52 -13.85
C THR A 17 3.83 -2.50 -12.45
N ASN A 18 3.34 -3.34 -11.54
CA ASN A 18 3.86 -3.49 -10.18
C ASN A 18 5.31 -3.98 -10.18
N THR A 19 5.66 -4.88 -11.10
CA THR A 19 7.05 -5.35 -11.26
C THR A 19 8.00 -4.23 -11.66
N ILE A 20 7.56 -3.35 -12.57
CA ILE A 20 8.33 -2.17 -12.99
C ILE A 20 8.47 -1.18 -11.82
N LEU A 21 7.33 -0.76 -11.25
CA LEU A 21 7.32 0.22 -10.16
C LEU A 21 8.11 -0.26 -8.93
N ALA A 22 8.05 -1.55 -8.60
CA ALA A 22 8.80 -2.13 -7.50
C ALA A 22 10.33 -1.92 -7.62
N ARG A 23 10.86 -1.87 -8.85
CA ARG A 23 12.29 -1.64 -9.10
C ARG A 23 12.69 -0.17 -8.95
N GLU A 24 11.74 0.74 -9.08
CA GLU A 24 11.94 2.19 -8.97
C GLU A 24 11.77 2.69 -7.53
N MET A 25 11.26 1.84 -6.65
CA MET A 25 11.03 2.17 -5.24
C MET A 25 12.32 2.24 -4.44
N PRO A 26 12.47 3.20 -3.51
CA PRO A 26 13.68 3.36 -2.69
C PRO A 26 14.00 2.14 -1.81
N LEU A 27 12.98 1.43 -1.33
CA LEU A 27 13.14 0.23 -0.51
C LEU A 27 12.73 -1.01 -1.31
N PRO A 28 13.46 -2.14 -1.14
CA PRO A 28 13.11 -3.39 -1.80
C PRO A 28 11.67 -3.82 -1.51
N VAL A 29 10.88 -3.96 -2.57
CA VAL A 29 9.52 -4.51 -2.48
C VAL A 29 9.61 -6.03 -2.47
N LYS A 30 8.91 -6.66 -1.53
CA LYS A 30 8.85 -8.13 -1.37
C LYS A 30 7.42 -8.60 -1.61
N GLY A 31 7.29 -9.81 -2.16
CA GLY A 31 6.00 -10.43 -2.45
C GLY A 31 5.77 -10.58 -3.95
N ALA A 32 4.68 -11.26 -4.29
CA ALA A 32 4.33 -11.48 -5.69
C ALA A 32 3.69 -10.20 -6.29
N PRO A 33 3.95 -9.84 -7.56
CA PRO A 33 3.42 -8.62 -8.18
C PRO A 33 1.89 -8.54 -8.21
N GLU A 34 1.21 -9.68 -8.24
CA GLU A 34 -0.24 -9.83 -8.20
C GLU A 34 -0.83 -9.67 -6.78
N SER A 35 0.01 -9.51 -5.75
CA SER A 35 -0.45 -9.41 -4.37
C SER A 35 -0.98 -8.01 -4.03
N PRO A 36 -2.16 -7.91 -3.40
CA PRO A 36 -2.68 -6.66 -2.83
C PRO A 36 -1.68 -5.96 -1.89
N HIS A 37 -0.92 -6.74 -1.13
CA HIS A 37 0.07 -6.21 -0.20
C HIS A 37 1.31 -5.65 -0.90
N THR A 38 1.74 -6.26 -2.02
CA THR A 38 2.82 -5.74 -2.86
C THR A 38 2.43 -4.39 -3.42
N LYS A 39 1.22 -4.28 -3.96
CA LYS A 39 0.66 -3.03 -4.47
C LYS A 39 0.56 -1.96 -3.37
N ALA A 40 0.03 -2.30 -2.19
CA ALA A 40 -0.02 -1.39 -1.05
C ALA A 40 1.38 -0.86 -0.65
N HIS A 41 2.39 -1.73 -0.67
CA HIS A 41 3.76 -1.34 -0.35
C HIS A 41 4.33 -0.35 -1.37
N ILE A 42 4.13 -0.59 -2.67
CA ILE A 42 4.52 0.33 -3.74
C ILE A 42 3.84 1.69 -3.57
N LEU A 43 2.52 1.71 -3.36
CA LEU A 43 1.74 2.95 -3.25
C LEU A 43 2.16 3.78 -2.03
N LEU A 44 2.41 3.14 -0.88
CA LEU A 44 2.93 3.82 0.31
C LEU A 44 4.31 4.45 0.06
N GLN A 45 5.23 3.70 -0.56
CA GLN A 45 6.55 4.22 -0.87
C GLN A 45 6.49 5.38 -1.87
N ALA A 46 5.68 5.26 -2.93
CA ALA A 46 5.48 6.32 -3.91
C ALA A 46 4.91 7.59 -3.26
N TYR A 47 3.90 7.44 -2.38
CA TYR A 47 3.32 8.57 -1.64
C TYR A 47 4.34 9.26 -0.73
N LEU A 48 5.03 8.49 0.11
CA LEU A 48 6.02 9.04 1.05
C LEU A 48 7.21 9.68 0.33
N SER A 49 7.54 9.19 -0.87
CA SER A 49 8.59 9.75 -1.74
C SER A 49 8.10 10.92 -2.60
N ARG A 50 6.83 11.34 -2.47
CA ARG A 50 6.18 12.39 -3.26
C ARG A 50 6.16 12.11 -4.78
N ARG A 51 6.15 10.84 -5.17
CA ARG A 51 6.13 10.35 -6.58
C ARG A 51 4.75 9.92 -7.07
N THR A 52 3.68 10.19 -6.32
CA THR A 52 2.31 9.77 -6.69
C THR A 52 1.85 10.29 -8.06
N LEU A 53 2.37 11.44 -8.52
CA LEU A 53 2.06 12.02 -9.83
C LEU A 53 2.76 11.30 -11.00
N GLU A 54 3.74 10.46 -10.71
CA GLU A 54 4.47 9.66 -11.70
C GLU A 54 3.82 8.29 -11.92
N LEU A 55 2.75 7.96 -11.17
CA LEU A 55 2.04 6.70 -11.31
C LEU A 55 1.25 6.69 -12.64
N PRO A 56 1.33 5.59 -13.42
CA PRO A 56 0.94 5.58 -14.82
C PRO A 56 -0.57 5.67 -15.10
N VAL A 57 -1.45 5.55 -14.08
CA VAL A 57 -2.91 5.41 -14.27
C VAL A 57 -3.71 6.03 -13.10
N SER A 58 -4.88 6.60 -13.39
CA SER A 58 -5.82 7.16 -12.39
C SER A 58 -6.24 6.16 -11.30
N ASP A 59 -6.26 4.88 -11.64
CA ASP A 59 -6.62 3.79 -10.73
C ASP A 59 -5.61 3.69 -9.58
N TYR A 60 -4.31 3.83 -9.85
CA TYR A 60 -3.28 3.81 -8.81
C TYR A 60 -3.39 5.00 -7.87
N VAL A 61 -3.76 6.18 -8.39
CA VAL A 61 -4.03 7.37 -7.57
C VAL A 61 -5.23 7.15 -6.66
N THR A 62 -6.28 6.50 -7.17
CA THR A 62 -7.49 6.18 -6.37
C THR A 62 -7.19 5.11 -5.33
N ASP A 63 -6.46 4.06 -5.69
CA ASP A 63 -6.05 3.00 -4.78
C ASP A 63 -5.10 3.53 -3.69
N THR A 64 -4.27 4.53 -4.00
CA THR A 64 -3.43 5.22 -3.00
C THR A 64 -4.27 5.87 -1.91
N LYS A 65 -5.40 6.49 -2.27
CA LYS A 65 -6.33 7.07 -1.27
C LYS A 65 -6.88 5.98 -0.35
N SER A 66 -7.34 4.87 -0.91
CA SER A 66 -7.84 3.72 -0.13
C SER A 66 -6.77 3.16 0.83
N VAL A 67 -5.52 3.06 0.39
CA VAL A 67 -4.40 2.64 1.23
C VAL A 67 -4.14 3.63 2.37
N LEU A 68 -4.17 4.93 2.08
CA LEU A 68 -3.96 5.98 3.07
C LEU A 68 -5.09 6.07 4.11
N ASP A 69 -6.34 5.85 3.71
CA ASP A 69 -7.48 5.84 4.63
C ASP A 69 -7.41 4.67 5.63
N GLN A 70 -6.80 3.55 5.23
CA GLN A 70 -6.57 2.40 6.10
C GLN A 70 -5.27 2.50 6.91
N ALA A 71 -4.30 3.32 6.48
CA ALA A 71 -2.99 3.42 7.12
C ALA A 71 -3.02 3.85 8.60
N PRO A 72 -3.86 4.81 9.06
CA PRO A 72 -3.99 5.16 10.46
C PRO A 72 -4.37 3.96 11.36
N ARG A 73 -5.21 3.05 10.86
CA ARG A 73 -5.65 1.86 11.61
C ARG A 73 -4.49 0.89 11.82
N VAL A 74 -3.69 0.67 10.78
CA VAL A 74 -2.47 -0.15 10.86
C VAL A 74 -1.42 0.47 11.79
N LEU A 75 -1.30 1.80 11.81
CA LEU A 75 -0.35 2.53 12.66
C LEU A 75 -0.79 2.62 14.13
N GLN A 76 -2.09 2.75 14.41
CA GLN A 76 -2.64 2.82 15.78
C GLN A 76 -2.65 1.46 16.50
N VAL A 77 -2.94 0.37 15.80
CA VAL A 77 -2.99 -0.97 16.42
C VAL A 77 -1.63 -1.43 16.97
N LYS A 78 -0.52 -0.92 16.41
CA LYS A 78 0.83 -1.28 16.87
C LYS A 78 1.41 -0.39 17.96
N SER A 79 0.71 0.67 18.39
CA SER A 79 1.24 1.64 19.37
C SER A 79 0.54 1.64 20.74
N LEU A 80 -0.50 0.83 20.95
CA LEU A 80 -1.24 0.84 22.21
C LEU A 80 -1.34 -0.56 22.85
N PRO A 81 -0.82 -0.76 24.08
CA PRO A 81 -1.13 -1.95 24.86
C PRO A 81 -2.62 -1.97 25.24
N PRO A 82 -3.23 -3.17 25.38
CA PRO A 82 -4.69 -3.36 25.53
C PRO A 82 -5.21 -3.02 26.95
N LEU A 83 -4.89 -1.85 27.50
CA LEU A 83 -5.25 -1.49 28.88
C LEU A 83 -6.11 -0.22 29.04
N PHE A 84 -6.60 0.42 27.97
CA PHE A 84 -7.38 1.67 28.10
C PHE A 84 -8.87 1.56 27.74
N TYR A 85 -9.42 0.36 27.58
CA TYR A 85 -10.85 0.18 27.22
C TYR A 85 -11.82 0.04 28.41
N ILE A 86 -11.41 0.38 29.64
CA ILE A 86 -12.33 0.39 30.80
C ILE A 86 -12.08 1.64 31.65
N LEU A 87 -12.70 2.76 31.26
CA LEU A 87 -13.20 3.82 32.15
C LEU A 87 -14.59 4.23 31.65
#